data_AF-A0A9K3MY16-F1
#
_entry.id   AF-A0A9K3MY16-F1
#
_cell.length_a   1.000
_cell.length_b   1.000
_cell.length_c   1.000
_cell.angle_alpha   90.00
_cell.angle_beta   90.00
_cell.angle_gamma   90.00
#
_symmetry.space_group_name_H-M   'P 1'
#
loop_
_entity.id
_entity.type
_entity.pdbx_description
1 polymer ?
#
loop_
_entity_poly.entity_id
_entity_poly.type
_entity_poly.pdbx_seq_one_letter_code
_entity_poly.pdbx_strand_id
1 'polypeptide(L)'
;MVFRSEIKDGQYVFEIPTVACSIGFQVSTVTHHLQNLKLKGEITYELKDPAYCYMLVNFPRDICSLAADLAKWLSDVESCKVRKVDAMFNAALFAVKTCDRTNGCTDSQHTPCLQKEILEYFNADNDNSIPNKMVQTRLRKLHILADLRIICNDVEKTKIPLITHHHMGGIWTSFSIWVFLQSNSHAKFTPRAIARIMHGIASPAFPSSTWCKTHFWGRYIQTNFDVIMEAAKAELMACAGKSAV
;
A
#
# COMPACT_ATOMS: atom_id res chain seq x y z
N MET A 1 26.49 -32.51 17.95
CA MET A 1 27.60 -31.60 17.61
C MET A 1 27.06 -30.61 16.58
N VAL A 2 26.89 -29.33 16.94
CA VAL A 2 26.28 -28.33 16.04
C VAL A 2 27.33 -27.96 14.98
N PHE A 3 27.10 -28.37 13.73
CA PHE A 3 28.09 -28.29 12.64
C PHE A 3 28.51 -26.86 12.23
N ARG A 4 27.99 -25.80 12.86
CA ARG A 4 28.29 -24.38 12.56
C ARG A 4 28.16 -23.47 13.79
N SER A 5 28.73 -23.86 14.93
CA SER A 5 28.84 -23.00 16.11
C SER A 5 30.28 -22.51 16.28
N GLU A 6 30.45 -21.23 16.54
CA GLU A 6 31.73 -20.67 17.00
C GLU A 6 31.79 -20.76 18.52
N ILE A 7 32.97 -21.06 19.07
CA ILE A 7 33.21 -20.97 20.52
C ILE A 7 33.80 -19.59 20.78
N LYS A 8 33.06 -18.75 21.50
CA LYS A 8 33.51 -17.43 21.97
C LYS A 8 33.39 -17.41 23.49
N ASP A 9 34.51 -17.16 24.18
CA ASP A 9 34.57 -17.05 25.65
C ASP A 9 33.96 -18.26 26.39
N GLY A 10 34.15 -19.48 25.85
CA GLY A 10 33.60 -20.71 26.42
C GLY A 10 32.10 -20.94 26.15
N GLN A 11 31.45 -20.06 25.37
CA GLN A 11 30.05 -20.18 24.96
C GLN A 11 29.94 -20.57 23.49
N TYR A 12 28.91 -21.36 23.17
CA TYR A 12 28.58 -21.69 21.77
C TYR A 12 27.69 -20.61 21.18
N VAL A 13 28.16 -19.97 20.11
CA VAL A 13 27.43 -18.94 19.37
C VAL A 13 27.11 -19.47 17.98
N PHE A 14 25.85 -19.39 17.56
CA PHE A 14 25.42 -19.78 16.23
C PHE A 14 24.21 -18.97 15.78
N GLU A 15 24.07 -18.82 14.47
CA GLU A 15 22.88 -18.23 13.88
C GLU A 15 21.80 -19.29 13.68
N ILE A 16 20.64 -19.10 14.33
CA ILE A 16 19.50 -20.01 14.23
C ILE A 16 19.08 -20.24 12.76
N PRO A 17 18.97 -19.20 11.88
CA PRO A 17 18.62 -19.42 10.48
C PRO A 17 19.63 -20.29 9.74
N THR A 18 20.92 -20.06 9.96
CA THR A 18 22.01 -20.81 9.32
C THR A 18 22.00 -22.28 9.74
N VAL A 19 21.72 -22.56 11.02
CA VAL A 19 21.57 -23.93 11.53
C VAL A 19 20.30 -24.58 10.99
N ALA A 20 19.17 -23.88 10.97
CA ALA A 20 17.91 -24.38 10.42
C ALA A 20 18.06 -24.79 8.94
N CYS A 21 18.71 -23.95 8.13
CA CYS A 21 19.00 -24.25 6.73
C CYS A 21 19.92 -25.47 6.55
N SER A 22 20.96 -25.61 7.37
CA SER A 22 21.91 -26.72 7.23
C SER A 22 21.32 -28.07 7.63
N ILE A 23 20.39 -28.10 8.59
CA ILE A 23 19.67 -29.32 9.00
C ILE A 23 18.37 -29.55 8.23
N GLY A 24 17.99 -28.64 7.32
CA GLY A 24 16.75 -28.71 6.54
C GLY A 24 15.47 -28.53 7.36
N PHE A 25 15.54 -27.89 8.53
CA PHE A 25 14.39 -27.62 9.39
C PHE A 25 13.89 -26.19 9.21
N GLN A 26 12.63 -25.95 9.59
CA GLN A 26 12.12 -24.59 9.71
C GLN A 26 12.74 -23.90 10.92
N VAL A 27 13.04 -22.61 10.78
CA VAL A 27 13.60 -21.78 11.86
C VAL A 27 12.72 -21.85 13.12
N SER A 28 11.39 -21.85 12.95
CA SER A 28 10.42 -22.00 14.06
C SER A 28 10.59 -23.31 14.82
N THR A 29 10.86 -24.42 14.12
CA THR A 29 11.10 -25.74 14.74
C THR A 29 12.37 -25.72 15.60
N VAL A 30 13.44 -25.11 15.10
CA VAL A 30 14.70 -24.99 15.84
C VAL A 30 14.52 -24.10 17.07
N THR A 31 13.87 -22.95 16.92
CA THR A 31 13.57 -22.05 18.04
C THR A 31 12.71 -22.72 19.10
N HIS A 32 11.66 -23.44 18.69
CA HIS A 32 10.81 -24.19 19.61
C HIS A 32 11.59 -25.29 20.36
N HIS A 33 12.51 -25.98 19.68
CA HIS A 33 13.35 -26.98 20.33
C HIS A 33 14.28 -26.36 21.38
N LEU A 34 14.92 -25.22 21.06
CA LEU A 34 15.76 -24.47 22.00
C LEU A 34 14.97 -23.97 23.22
N GLN A 35 13.75 -23.47 22.99
CA GLN A 35 12.86 -23.06 24.07
C GLN A 35 12.49 -24.24 24.98
N ASN A 36 12.15 -25.40 24.41
CA ASN A 36 11.83 -26.59 25.19
C ASN A 36 13.01 -27.09 26.01
N LEU A 37 14.23 -27.11 25.46
CA LEU A 37 15.43 -27.50 26.21
C LEU A 37 15.71 -26.53 27.36
N LYS A 38 15.49 -25.23 27.15
CA LYS A 38 15.63 -24.22 28.21
C LYS A 38 14.58 -24.40 29.30
N LEU A 39 13.33 -24.67 28.95
CA LEU A 39 12.25 -24.95 29.92
C LEU A 39 12.51 -26.22 30.74
N LYS A 40 13.17 -27.22 30.15
CA LYS A 40 13.61 -28.43 30.86
C LYS A 40 14.86 -28.22 31.72
N GLY A 41 15.48 -27.05 31.68
CA GLY A 41 16.72 -26.75 32.39
C GLY A 41 17.96 -27.45 31.82
N GLU A 42 17.87 -28.01 30.62
CA GLU A 42 18.97 -28.73 29.97
C GLU A 42 20.00 -27.77 29.36
N ILE A 43 19.56 -26.56 28.97
CA ILE A 43 20.42 -25.52 28.40
C ILE A 43 20.09 -24.14 28.97
N THR A 44 21.09 -23.25 28.93
CA THR A 44 20.93 -21.81 29.13
C THR A 44 21.42 -21.10 27.88
N TYR A 45 20.61 -20.20 27.33
CA TYR A 45 20.98 -19.40 26.16
C TYR A 45 20.38 -17.99 26.23
N GLU A 46 21.05 -17.07 25.54
CA GLU A 46 20.64 -15.69 25.30
C GLU A 46 20.48 -15.45 23.79
N LEU A 47 19.44 -14.72 23.40
CA LEU A 47 19.27 -14.25 22.02
C LEU A 47 19.92 -12.88 21.89
N LYS A 48 20.81 -12.76 20.92
CA LYS A 48 21.41 -11.48 20.50
C LYS A 48 20.91 -11.14 19.10
N ASP A 49 20.82 -9.86 18.81
CA ASP A 49 20.54 -9.31 17.47
C ASP A 49 19.20 -9.77 16.85
N PRO A 50 18.05 -9.28 17.36
CA PRO A 50 16.76 -9.58 16.73
C PRO A 50 16.73 -9.02 15.30
N ALA A 51 16.75 -9.91 14.32
CA ALA A 51 16.70 -9.59 12.90
C ALA A 51 15.49 -10.24 12.23
N TYR A 52 14.96 -9.60 11.18
CA TYR A 52 13.96 -10.21 10.33
C TYR A 52 14.59 -11.32 9.49
N CYS A 53 14.10 -12.55 9.63
CA CYS A 53 14.54 -13.68 8.84
C CYS A 53 13.66 -13.81 7.58
N TYR A 54 14.28 -13.62 6.43
CA TYR A 54 13.67 -13.71 5.12
C TYR A 54 14.24 -14.93 4.38
N MET A 55 13.38 -15.82 3.89
CA MET A 55 13.81 -16.87 2.97
C MET A 55 13.47 -16.49 1.55
N LEU A 56 14.46 -16.38 0.67
CA LEU A 56 14.24 -16.25 -0.77
C LEU A 56 13.72 -17.58 -1.32
N VAL A 57 12.45 -17.61 -1.69
CA VAL A 57 11.77 -18.76 -2.30
C VAL A 57 12.00 -18.78 -3.82
N ASN A 58 12.19 -17.63 -4.46
CA ASN A 58 12.65 -17.58 -5.86
C ASN A 58 13.85 -16.63 -5.99
N PHE A 59 14.93 -17.15 -6.55
CA PHE A 59 16.11 -16.35 -6.82
C PHE A 59 15.92 -15.57 -8.13
N PRO A 60 16.02 -14.22 -8.13
CA PRO A 60 15.87 -13.45 -9.35
C PRO A 60 16.99 -13.82 -10.32
N ARG A 61 16.62 -14.12 -11.58
CA ARG A 61 17.59 -14.47 -12.64
C ARG A 61 18.50 -13.30 -13.00
N ASP A 62 18.03 -12.07 -12.83
CA ASP A 62 18.76 -10.84 -13.10
C ASP A 62 18.61 -9.85 -11.94
N ILE A 63 19.65 -9.78 -11.12
CA ILE A 63 19.73 -8.89 -9.96
C ILE A 63 19.85 -7.43 -10.41
N CYS A 64 20.53 -7.16 -11.52
CA CYS A 64 20.76 -5.81 -12.03
C CYS A 64 19.45 -5.17 -12.50
N SER A 65 18.64 -5.91 -13.26
CA SER A 65 17.31 -5.45 -13.67
C SER A 65 16.39 -5.21 -12.46
N LEU A 66 16.41 -6.11 -11.47
CA LEU A 66 15.63 -5.91 -10.24
C LEU A 66 16.07 -4.66 -9.47
N ALA A 67 17.39 -4.44 -9.34
CA ALA A 67 17.93 -3.27 -8.66
C ALA A 67 17.56 -1.98 -9.40
N ALA A 68 17.63 -1.96 -10.72
CA ALA A 68 17.22 -0.82 -11.54
C ALA A 68 15.72 -0.51 -11.38
N ASP A 69 14.86 -1.53 -11.39
CA ASP A 69 13.43 -1.38 -11.16
C ASP A 69 13.11 -0.83 -9.77
N LEU A 70 13.81 -1.31 -8.74
CA LEU A 70 13.67 -0.82 -7.36
C LEU A 70 14.16 0.62 -7.23
N ALA A 71 15.30 0.96 -7.82
CA ALA A 71 15.84 2.31 -7.80
C ALA A 71 14.91 3.30 -8.49
N LYS A 72 14.37 2.94 -9.66
CA LYS A 72 13.37 3.73 -10.37
C LYS A 72 12.13 3.96 -9.51
N TRP A 73 11.62 2.89 -8.86
CA TRP A 73 10.48 3.02 -7.97
C TRP A 73 10.74 3.94 -6.77
N LEU A 74 11.91 3.82 -6.14
CA LEU A 74 12.29 4.70 -5.03
C LEU A 74 12.37 6.17 -5.47
N SER A 75 12.91 6.43 -6.67
CA SER A 75 12.96 7.77 -7.26
C SER A 75 11.57 8.33 -7.55
N ASP A 76 10.65 7.50 -8.06
CA ASP A 76 9.25 7.87 -8.25
C ASP A 76 8.61 8.26 -6.90
N VAL A 77 8.80 7.43 -5.86
CA VAL A 77 8.27 7.69 -4.50
C VAL A 77 8.83 8.98 -3.92
N GLU A 78 10.14 9.21 -4.05
CA GLU A 78 10.80 10.43 -3.60
C GLU A 78 10.21 11.66 -4.30
N SER A 79 10.15 11.63 -5.63
CA SER A 79 9.56 12.70 -6.45
C SER A 79 8.10 12.98 -6.06
N CYS A 80 7.33 11.95 -5.70
CA CYS A 80 5.98 12.13 -5.15
C CYS A 80 5.95 12.95 -3.86
N LYS A 81 6.86 12.60 -2.95
CA LYS A 81 6.92 13.21 -1.61
C LYS A 81 7.33 14.67 -1.73
N VAL A 82 8.33 14.96 -2.55
CA VAL A 82 8.77 16.32 -2.86
C VAL A 82 7.60 17.13 -3.43
N ARG A 83 6.92 16.64 -4.46
CA ARG A 83 5.76 17.34 -5.05
C ARG A 83 4.62 17.62 -4.06
N LYS A 84 4.37 16.72 -3.11
CA LYS A 84 3.36 16.95 -2.06
C LYS A 84 3.78 18.08 -1.11
N VAL A 85 5.05 18.12 -0.74
CA VAL A 85 5.62 19.19 0.09
C VAL A 85 5.57 20.52 -0.68
N ASP A 86 5.97 20.52 -1.95
CA ASP A 86 5.92 21.70 -2.81
C ASP A 86 4.49 22.22 -2.95
N ALA A 87 3.51 21.34 -3.15
CA ALA A 87 2.10 21.73 -3.22
C ALA A 87 1.63 22.41 -1.92
N MET A 88 2.00 21.86 -0.75
CA MET A 88 1.67 22.49 0.55
C MET A 88 2.38 23.84 0.72
N PHE A 89 3.67 23.91 0.39
CA PHE A 89 4.46 25.13 0.49
C PHE A 89 3.91 26.22 -0.42
N ASN A 90 3.59 25.89 -1.67
CA ASN A 90 3.02 26.82 -2.63
C ASN A 90 1.64 27.33 -2.20
N ALA A 91 0.78 26.48 -1.65
CA ALA A 91 -0.51 26.92 -1.10
C ALA A 91 -0.33 27.92 0.06
N ALA A 92 0.62 27.66 0.97
CA ALA A 92 0.94 28.57 2.06
C ALA A 92 1.56 29.89 1.56
N LEU A 93 2.46 29.80 0.58
CA LEU A 93 3.10 30.95 -0.05
C LEU A 93 2.06 31.84 -0.75
N PHE A 94 1.14 31.22 -1.49
CA PHE A 94 0.02 31.90 -2.15
C PHE A 94 -0.83 32.65 -1.13
N ALA A 95 -1.22 32.00 -0.02
CA ALA A 95 -2.00 32.63 1.04
C ALA A 95 -1.32 33.89 1.59
N VAL A 96 -0.01 33.84 1.85
CA VAL A 96 0.74 34.94 2.45
C VAL A 96 1.07 36.06 1.45
N LYS A 97 1.48 35.73 0.23
CA LYS A 97 2.08 36.69 -0.70
C LYS A 97 1.20 37.12 -1.87
N THR A 98 0.25 36.29 -2.27
CA THR A 98 -0.48 36.44 -3.54
C THR A 98 -1.98 36.58 -3.36
N CYS A 99 -2.52 36.18 -2.20
CA CYS A 99 -3.95 36.29 -1.93
C CYS A 99 -4.43 37.75 -1.98
N ASP A 100 -5.24 38.08 -2.98
CA ASP A 100 -5.85 39.41 -3.19
C ASP A 100 -6.88 39.80 -2.11
N ARG A 101 -7.10 38.92 -1.11
CA ARG A 101 -8.10 39.05 -0.03
C ARG A 101 -9.55 39.22 -0.49
N THR A 102 -9.82 38.97 -1.77
CA THR A 102 -11.17 38.89 -2.32
C THR A 102 -11.70 37.46 -2.13
N ASN A 103 -12.97 37.31 -1.75
CA ASN A 103 -13.63 36.04 -1.33
C ASN A 103 -13.50 35.65 0.16
N GLY A 104 -13.66 36.62 1.07
CA GLY A 104 -13.88 36.35 2.49
C GLY A 104 -12.60 36.06 3.31
N CYS A 105 -11.43 36.24 2.72
CA CYS A 105 -10.17 36.27 3.47
C CYS A 105 -10.01 37.65 4.13
N THR A 106 -9.63 37.69 5.39
CA THR A 106 -9.25 38.94 6.10
C THR A 106 -7.76 38.92 6.41
N ASP A 107 -7.17 40.05 6.82
CA ASP A 107 -5.72 40.28 6.91
C ASP A 107 -4.90 39.09 7.45
N SER A 108 -5.39 38.40 8.49
CA SER A 108 -4.76 37.22 9.09
C SER A 108 -5.52 35.90 8.87
N GLN A 109 -6.70 35.93 8.23
CA GLN A 109 -7.56 34.77 8.02
C GLN A 109 -7.58 34.36 6.55
N HIS A 110 -6.78 33.36 6.22
CA HIS A 110 -6.66 32.80 4.86
C HIS A 110 -7.43 31.48 4.68
N THR A 111 -8.30 31.11 5.62
CA THR A 111 -9.06 29.85 5.58
C THR A 111 -9.81 29.63 4.26
N PRO A 112 -10.54 30.62 3.69
CA PRO A 112 -11.30 30.40 2.45
C PRO A 112 -10.42 30.12 1.22
N CYS A 113 -9.30 30.85 1.05
CA CYS A 113 -8.42 30.63 -0.09
C CYS A 113 -7.63 29.32 0.03
N LEU A 114 -7.18 28.96 1.24
CA LEU A 114 -6.55 27.66 1.48
C LEU A 114 -7.52 26.49 1.26
N GLN A 115 -8.78 26.61 1.67
CA GLN A 115 -9.80 25.59 1.39
C GLN A 115 -10.02 25.41 -0.12
N LYS A 116 -10.00 26.50 -0.89
CA LYS A 116 -10.10 26.45 -2.35
C LYS A 116 -8.89 25.71 -2.96
N GLU A 117 -7.66 26.07 -2.59
CA GLU A 117 -6.43 25.39 -3.05
C GLU A 117 -6.45 23.89 -2.72
N ILE A 118 -6.86 23.54 -1.50
CA ILE A 118 -7.00 22.15 -1.08
C ILE A 118 -8.03 21.43 -1.96
N LEU A 119 -9.20 22.04 -2.17
CA LEU A 119 -10.26 21.46 -2.99
C LEU A 119 -9.78 21.22 -4.45
N GLU A 120 -9.09 22.20 -5.04
CA GLU A 120 -8.51 22.10 -6.37
C GLU A 120 -7.47 20.98 -6.46
N TYR A 121 -6.56 20.87 -5.49
CA TYR A 121 -5.57 19.79 -5.45
C TYR A 121 -6.20 18.39 -5.41
N PHE A 122 -7.30 18.22 -4.67
CA PHE A 122 -8.02 16.95 -4.58
C PHE A 122 -8.89 16.66 -5.81
N ASN A 123 -9.35 17.68 -6.52
CA ASN A 123 -10.15 17.55 -7.73
C ASN A 123 -9.33 17.49 -9.01
N ALA A 124 -8.07 17.94 -9.00
CA ALA A 124 -7.20 17.87 -10.15
C ALA A 124 -7.03 16.41 -10.63
N ASP A 125 -7.32 16.20 -11.92
CA ASP A 125 -7.19 14.93 -12.64
C ASP A 125 -5.74 14.58 -12.99
N ASN A 126 -4.78 15.39 -12.54
CA ASN A 126 -3.36 15.28 -12.91
C ASN A 126 -2.90 13.81 -12.99
N ASP A 127 -2.43 13.41 -14.19
CA ASP A 127 -1.79 12.14 -14.59
C ASP A 127 -0.61 11.71 -13.68
N ASN A 128 -0.30 12.54 -12.70
CA ASN A 128 0.70 12.36 -11.67
C ASN A 128 0.29 11.39 -10.56
N SER A 129 -0.76 10.59 -10.75
CA SER A 129 -0.88 9.32 -10.05
C SER A 129 0.34 8.52 -10.42
N ILE A 130 1.37 8.59 -9.57
CA ILE A 130 2.33 7.51 -9.53
C ILE A 130 1.48 6.27 -9.40
N PRO A 131 1.56 5.36 -10.38
CA PRO A 131 0.85 4.12 -10.24
C PRO A 131 1.21 3.62 -8.87
N ASN A 132 0.22 3.30 -8.06
CA ASN A 132 0.48 2.58 -6.85
C ASN A 132 0.93 1.18 -7.32
N LYS A 133 2.15 1.10 -7.88
CA LYS A 133 2.81 -0.13 -8.28
C LYS A 133 2.99 -0.98 -7.03
N MET A 134 2.87 -0.44 -5.81
CA MET A 134 2.70 -1.30 -4.65
C MET A 134 1.45 -2.19 -4.74
N VAL A 135 0.37 -1.80 -5.43
CA VAL A 135 -0.80 -2.67 -5.64
C VAL A 135 -0.71 -3.49 -6.93
N GLN A 136 -0.09 -2.99 -8.00
CA GLN A 136 0.24 -3.81 -9.18
C GLN A 136 1.31 -4.88 -8.87
N THR A 137 2.23 -4.57 -7.96
CA THR A 137 3.16 -5.49 -7.30
C THR A 137 2.50 -6.22 -6.12
N ARG A 138 1.28 -5.86 -5.67
CA ARG A 138 0.41 -6.76 -4.89
C ARG A 138 -0.42 -7.69 -5.79
N LEU A 139 -0.57 -7.44 -7.09
CA LEU A 139 -0.92 -8.52 -8.02
C LEU A 139 0.29 -9.42 -8.28
N ARG A 140 1.53 -8.90 -8.10
CA ARG A 140 2.70 -9.71 -7.74
C ARG A 140 2.81 -10.03 -6.23
N LYS A 141 1.84 -9.76 -5.34
CA LYS A 141 1.91 -10.30 -3.95
C LYS A 141 1.78 -11.81 -4.01
N LEU A 142 1.10 -12.33 -5.03
CA LEU A 142 1.10 -13.77 -5.27
C LEU A 142 2.43 -14.32 -5.79
N HIS A 143 3.34 -13.47 -6.25
CA HIS A 143 4.73 -13.85 -6.53
C HIS A 143 5.63 -13.47 -5.36
N ILE A 144 5.77 -12.22 -4.91
CA ILE A 144 6.72 -11.87 -3.83
C ILE A 144 6.42 -12.56 -2.47
N LEU A 145 5.15 -12.85 -2.10
CA LEU A 145 4.86 -13.71 -0.92
C LEU A 145 5.02 -15.21 -1.21
N ALA A 146 4.93 -15.61 -2.47
CA ALA A 146 5.39 -16.94 -2.90
C ALA A 146 6.92 -17.01 -2.98
N ASP A 147 7.61 -15.88 -3.15
CA ASP A 147 9.05 -15.71 -3.30
C ASP A 147 9.74 -15.39 -1.96
N LEU A 148 9.00 -15.08 -0.88
CA LEU A 148 9.54 -14.81 0.47
C LEU A 148 8.61 -15.34 1.58
N ARG A 149 9.00 -16.45 2.23
CA ARG A 149 8.31 -16.95 3.43
C ARG A 149 8.80 -16.18 4.66
N ILE A 150 7.98 -15.27 5.17
CA ILE A 150 8.22 -14.62 6.47
C ILE A 150 8.03 -15.68 7.56
N ILE A 151 9.07 -15.96 8.34
CA ILE A 151 8.98 -16.81 9.53
C ILE A 151 8.85 -15.88 10.75
N CYS A 152 7.65 -15.42 11.03
CA CYS A 152 7.32 -14.79 12.31
C CYS A 152 6.24 -15.62 13.02
N ASN A 153 6.42 -15.79 14.34
CA ASN A 153 5.54 -16.56 15.23
C ASN A 153 4.08 -16.05 15.18
N ASP A 154 3.16 -17.00 15.30
CA ASP A 154 1.70 -16.91 15.15
C ASP A 154 0.99 -15.67 15.73
N VAL A 155 0.07 -15.11 14.95
CA VAL A 155 -1.34 -14.92 15.35
C VAL A 155 -2.24 -15.25 14.16
N GLU A 156 -3.02 -16.31 14.36
CA GLU A 156 -4.29 -16.73 13.75
C GLU A 156 -4.72 -16.34 12.32
N LYS A 157 -5.04 -17.43 11.61
CA LYS A 157 -5.69 -17.53 10.30
C LYS A 157 -7.05 -16.83 10.26
N THR A 158 -7.29 -16.08 9.18
CA THR A 158 -8.61 -16.13 8.50
C THR A 158 -8.39 -16.53 7.03
N LYS A 159 -8.95 -17.69 6.69
CA LYS A 159 -9.03 -18.23 5.34
C LYS A 159 -9.86 -17.29 4.47
N ILE A 160 -9.35 -16.87 3.31
CA ILE A 160 -10.17 -16.50 2.15
C ILE A 160 -9.51 -17.12 0.91
N PRO A 161 -10.26 -17.80 0.02
CA PRO A 161 -9.68 -18.46 -1.15
C PRO A 161 -9.20 -17.42 -2.17
N LEU A 162 -7.97 -17.58 -2.62
CA LEU A 162 -7.38 -16.85 -3.72
C LEU A 162 -7.84 -17.46 -5.05
N ILE A 163 -8.76 -16.77 -5.73
CA ILE A 163 -9.07 -17.03 -7.14
C ILE A 163 -8.38 -15.94 -7.96
N THR A 164 -7.45 -16.36 -8.81
CA THR A 164 -6.69 -15.54 -9.74
C THR A 164 -7.60 -15.04 -10.89
N HIS A 165 -8.23 -13.88 -10.70
CA HIS A 165 -9.08 -13.21 -11.70
C HIS A 165 -8.35 -12.09 -12.46
N HIS A 166 -7.39 -12.43 -13.33
CA HIS A 166 -6.70 -11.39 -14.12
C HIS A 166 -7.48 -10.90 -15.35
N HIS A 167 -8.57 -11.58 -15.75
CA HIS A 167 -9.42 -11.16 -16.89
C HIS A 167 -10.88 -10.84 -16.53
N MET A 168 -11.33 -11.18 -15.33
CA MET A 168 -12.68 -10.86 -14.84
C MET A 168 -12.72 -9.59 -14.00
N GLY A 169 -11.60 -9.17 -13.40
CA GLY A 169 -11.56 -8.02 -12.48
C GLY A 169 -12.08 -6.71 -13.08
N GLY A 170 -11.78 -6.45 -14.36
CA GLY A 170 -12.22 -5.23 -15.05
C GLY A 170 -13.73 -5.12 -15.25
N ILE A 171 -14.41 -6.26 -15.42
CA ILE A 171 -15.87 -6.30 -15.61
C ILE A 171 -16.58 -6.01 -14.28
N TRP A 172 -16.10 -6.62 -13.18
CA TRP A 172 -16.66 -6.40 -11.85
C TRP A 172 -16.41 -4.99 -11.30
N THR A 173 -15.23 -4.41 -11.57
CA THR A 173 -14.93 -3.03 -11.20
C THR A 173 -15.84 -2.05 -11.94
N SER A 174 -15.97 -2.20 -13.25
CA SER A 174 -16.82 -1.33 -14.08
C SER A 174 -18.30 -1.43 -13.67
N PHE A 175 -18.81 -2.65 -13.46
CA PHE A 175 -20.17 -2.85 -12.96
C PHE A 175 -20.38 -2.22 -11.57
N SER A 176 -19.42 -2.36 -10.66
CA SER A 176 -19.52 -1.75 -9.32
C SER A 176 -19.48 -0.22 -9.38
N ILE A 177 -18.70 0.35 -10.29
CA ILE A 177 -18.65 1.80 -10.54
C ILE A 177 -19.99 2.27 -11.11
N TRP A 178 -20.55 1.55 -12.07
CA TRP A 178 -21.86 1.85 -12.63
C TRP A 178 -22.96 1.85 -11.56
N VAL A 179 -23.03 0.79 -10.72
CA VAL A 179 -24.01 0.73 -9.61
C VAL A 179 -23.76 1.85 -8.60
N PHE A 180 -22.50 2.18 -8.31
CA PHE A 180 -22.15 3.29 -7.43
C PHE A 180 -22.66 4.64 -7.97
N LEU A 181 -22.42 4.92 -9.25
CA LEU A 181 -22.88 6.14 -9.91
C LEU A 181 -24.41 6.24 -9.94
N GLN A 182 -25.10 5.13 -10.22
CA GLN A 182 -26.57 5.10 -10.21
C GLN A 182 -27.13 5.38 -8.81
N SER A 183 -26.51 4.78 -7.78
CA SER A 183 -26.94 4.95 -6.39
C SER A 183 -26.64 6.35 -5.82
N ASN A 184 -25.72 7.08 -6.45
CA ASN A 184 -25.29 8.41 -6.03
C ASN A 184 -25.47 9.46 -7.14
N SER A 185 -26.53 9.31 -7.94
CA SER A 185 -26.79 10.17 -9.10
C SER A 185 -26.98 11.67 -8.77
N HIS A 186 -27.29 11.97 -7.51
CA HIS A 186 -27.42 13.32 -6.98
C HIS A 186 -26.08 14.05 -6.77
N ALA A 187 -24.95 13.33 -6.79
CA ALA A 187 -23.62 13.87 -6.55
C ALA A 187 -22.75 13.80 -7.81
N LYS A 188 -21.94 14.85 -8.02
CA LYS A 188 -20.93 14.88 -9.09
C LYS A 188 -19.62 14.32 -8.56
N PHE A 189 -19.03 13.38 -9.29
CA PHE A 189 -17.75 12.76 -8.93
C PHE A 189 -16.71 12.95 -10.04
N THR A 190 -15.45 13.10 -9.63
CA THR A 190 -14.30 12.91 -10.52
C THR A 190 -13.88 11.44 -10.55
N PRO A 191 -13.18 10.96 -11.59
CA PRO A 191 -12.64 9.59 -11.61
C PRO A 191 -11.79 9.28 -10.38
N ARG A 192 -10.97 10.25 -9.96
CA ARG A 192 -10.12 10.18 -8.76
C ARG A 192 -10.94 10.05 -7.47
N ALA A 193 -12.05 10.77 -7.35
CA ALA A 193 -12.96 10.66 -6.21
C ALA A 193 -13.51 9.24 -6.05
N ILE A 194 -13.99 8.66 -7.15
CA ILE A 194 -14.54 7.29 -7.20
C ILE A 194 -13.45 6.29 -6.80
N ALA A 195 -12.25 6.41 -7.39
CA ALA A 195 -11.13 5.54 -7.08
C ALA A 195 -10.75 5.61 -5.58
N ARG A 196 -10.77 6.80 -4.97
CA ARG A 196 -10.51 6.97 -3.53
C ARG A 196 -11.54 6.31 -2.64
N ILE A 197 -12.82 6.46 -2.95
CA ILE A 197 -13.91 5.80 -2.21
C ILE A 197 -13.74 4.28 -2.28
N MET A 198 -13.53 3.76 -3.50
CA MET A 198 -13.34 2.32 -3.73
C MET A 198 -12.06 1.77 -3.07
N HIS A 199 -11.05 2.61 -2.87
CA HIS A 199 -9.83 2.27 -2.13
C HIS A 199 -9.91 2.53 -0.62
N GLY A 200 -10.97 3.18 -0.13
CA GLY A 200 -11.12 3.53 1.28
C GLY A 200 -10.19 4.65 1.74
N ILE A 201 -9.88 5.62 0.86
CA ILE A 201 -9.00 6.75 1.16
C ILE A 201 -9.83 8.03 1.31
N ALA A 202 -9.89 8.58 2.52
CA ALA A 202 -10.66 9.81 2.80
C ALA A 202 -10.10 11.04 2.09
N SER A 203 -10.97 11.94 1.64
CA SER A 203 -10.62 13.29 1.19
C SER A 203 -11.53 14.33 1.85
N PRO A 204 -11.19 15.63 1.79
CA PRO A 204 -12.06 16.68 2.31
C PRO A 204 -13.47 16.64 1.71
N ALA A 205 -13.61 16.30 0.42
CA ALA A 205 -14.91 16.14 -0.26
C ALA A 205 -15.61 14.81 0.08
N PHE A 206 -14.84 13.77 0.44
CA PHE A 206 -15.35 12.42 0.75
C PHE A 206 -14.79 11.93 2.10
N PRO A 207 -15.27 12.49 3.23
CA PRO A 207 -14.74 12.17 4.55
C PRO A 207 -15.14 10.76 4.98
N SER A 208 -14.22 10.06 5.67
CA SER A 208 -14.47 8.69 6.14
C SER A 208 -15.69 8.60 7.07
N SER A 209 -15.95 9.62 7.89
CA SER A 209 -17.11 9.68 8.80
C SER A 209 -18.46 9.45 8.11
N THR A 210 -18.55 9.82 6.82
CA THR A 210 -19.75 9.66 6.00
C THR A 210 -19.64 8.44 5.09
N TRP A 211 -18.52 8.28 4.40
CA TRP A 211 -18.40 7.32 3.31
C TRP A 211 -17.98 5.91 3.74
N CYS A 212 -17.37 5.73 4.92
CA CYS A 212 -16.89 4.42 5.37
C CYS A 212 -18.00 3.39 5.61
N LYS A 213 -19.24 3.87 5.80
CA LYS A 213 -20.42 3.03 6.03
C LYS A 213 -20.99 2.45 4.74
N THR A 214 -20.53 2.92 3.58
CA THR A 214 -21.01 2.45 2.28
C THR A 214 -20.34 1.12 1.91
N HIS A 215 -21.08 0.21 1.26
CA HIS A 215 -20.54 -1.06 0.78
C HIS A 215 -19.46 -0.90 -0.31
N PHE A 216 -19.36 0.28 -0.91
CA PHE A 216 -18.34 0.59 -1.91
C PHE A 216 -17.00 0.99 -1.29
N TRP A 217 -17.00 1.41 -0.01
CA TRP A 217 -15.80 1.89 0.65
C TRP A 217 -14.76 0.79 0.84
N GLY A 218 -13.58 1.00 0.26
CA GLY A 218 -12.47 0.05 0.40
C GLY A 218 -12.69 -1.31 -0.30
N ARG A 219 -13.77 -1.46 -1.08
CA ARG A 219 -14.09 -2.70 -1.79
C ARG A 219 -12.96 -3.19 -2.69
N TYR A 220 -12.16 -2.26 -3.22
CA TYR A 220 -11.08 -2.51 -4.17
C TYR A 220 -9.70 -2.13 -3.61
N ILE A 221 -9.49 -2.18 -2.28
CA ILE A 221 -8.19 -1.90 -1.62
C ILE A 221 -7.01 -2.69 -2.25
N GLN A 222 -7.29 -3.90 -2.76
CA GLN A 222 -6.28 -4.80 -3.34
C GLN A 222 -6.09 -4.63 -4.86
N THR A 223 -6.89 -3.79 -5.52
CA THR A 223 -6.79 -3.52 -6.97
C THR A 223 -5.94 -2.28 -7.22
N ASN A 224 -5.24 -2.18 -8.34
CA ASN A 224 -4.44 -0.97 -8.62
C ASN A 224 -5.35 0.27 -8.71
N PHE A 225 -4.95 1.34 -8.01
CA PHE A 225 -5.66 2.62 -7.98
C PHE A 225 -5.91 3.17 -9.39
N ASP A 226 -4.92 3.10 -10.29
CA ASP A 226 -5.06 3.63 -11.65
C ASP A 226 -6.05 2.81 -12.47
N VAL A 227 -6.11 1.50 -12.24
CA VAL A 227 -7.06 0.63 -12.95
C VAL A 227 -8.49 1.01 -12.59
N ILE A 228 -8.74 1.31 -11.31
CA ILE A 228 -10.06 1.79 -10.86
C ILE A 228 -10.31 3.20 -11.38
N MET A 229 -9.29 4.07 -11.40
CA MET A 229 -9.41 5.44 -11.89
C MET A 229 -9.73 5.49 -13.39
N GLU A 230 -9.06 4.68 -14.21
CA GLU A 230 -9.34 4.54 -15.64
C GLU A 230 -10.72 3.94 -15.89
N ALA A 231 -11.11 2.91 -15.14
CA ALA A 231 -12.47 2.37 -15.21
C ALA A 231 -13.51 3.43 -14.81
N ALA A 232 -13.24 4.23 -13.80
CA ALA A 232 -14.13 5.31 -13.36
C ALA A 232 -14.24 6.42 -14.41
N LYS A 233 -13.14 6.76 -15.08
CA LYS A 233 -13.11 7.70 -16.20
C LYS A 233 -13.95 7.19 -17.38
N ALA A 234 -13.79 5.92 -17.74
CA ALA A 234 -14.57 5.30 -18.81
C ALA A 234 -16.07 5.28 -18.51
N GLU A 235 -16.48 4.90 -17.29
CA GLU A 235 -17.89 4.88 -16.88
C GLU A 235 -18.51 6.28 -16.81
N LEU A 236 -17.77 7.29 -16.33
CA LEU A 236 -18.25 8.68 -16.33
C LEU A 236 -18.46 9.21 -17.76
N MET A 237 -17.55 8.90 -18.68
CA MET A 237 -17.68 9.25 -20.10
C MET A 237 -18.90 8.56 -20.73
N ALA A 238 -19.13 7.29 -20.42
CA ALA A 238 -20.29 6.53 -20.91
C ALA A 238 -21.63 7.04 -20.35
N CYS A 239 -21.66 7.56 -19.11
CA CYS A 239 -22.83 8.20 -18.53
C CYS A 239 -23.11 9.58 -19.13
N ALA A 240 -22.08 10.37 -19.46
CA ALA A 240 -22.25 11.69 -20.07
C ALA A 240 -22.88 11.63 -21.47
N GLY A 241 -22.58 10.57 -22.24
CA GLY A 241 -23.16 10.35 -23.57
C GLY A 241 -24.65 9.98 -23.59
N LYS A 242 -25.24 9.59 -22.45
CA LYS A 242 -26.65 9.19 -22.35
C LYS A 242 -27.62 10.35 -22.09
N SER A 243 -27.11 11.54 -21.76
CA SER A 243 -27.92 12.75 -21.50
C SER A 243 -28.09 13.67 -22.72
N ALA A 244 -27.67 13.24 -23.91
CA ALA A 244 -27.64 14.05 -25.14
C ALA A 244 -28.66 13.61 -26.21
N VAL A 245 -29.73 12.91 -25.84
CA VAL A 245 -30.81 12.49 -26.75
C VAL A 245 -32.16 12.89 -26.18
#